data_AF-K4KHL1-F1
#
_entry.id   AF-K4KHL1-F1
#
_cell.length_a   1.000
_cell.length_b   1.000
_cell.length_c   1.000
_cell.angle_alpha   90.00
_cell.angle_beta   90.00
_cell.angle_gamma   90.00
#
_symmetry.space_group_name_H-M   'P 1'
#
loop_
_entity.id
_entity.type
_entity.pdbx_description
1 polymer ?
#
loop_
_entity_poly.entity_id
_entity_poly.type
_entity_poly.pdbx_seq_one_letter_code
_entity_poly.pdbx_strand_id
1 'polypeptide(L)'
;MTDSPIFWVAVAITLGMGARGFWHGFSKALARLQLLVLALVATGALLAPVTRYTREWLEWPLYFHQLVFGGLLFALFYSVSCSLLTLLFDRKPVLNPCPEGEESPEQKAQRLSLGSRIMGLILGLLAGAAISVVIAFLAGVRPDFDVLENDANRLLENSGELSAYGYEQDAFDAPDESPVSALINALVLSPVKGVKLLQATSRQPEFAALLENPSAQRLMASRDIVALTDDPTFDQLIATSPVQDLWRLQRELEALTDRQLERETAAQLVDMYHRVNRVRQHPRVMEALSDTEFRQFLQSADLASLTRDARVLELGDVIIGARSTN
;
A
#
# COMPACT_ATOMS: atom_id res chain seq x y z
N MET A 1 -0.33 -12.27 46.99
CA MET A 1 -0.67 -11.69 45.67
C MET A 1 -1.17 -10.25 45.75
N THR A 2 -1.78 -9.83 46.87
CA THR A 2 -2.30 -8.46 47.11
C THR A 2 -1.23 -7.39 47.35
N ASP A 3 0.01 -7.78 47.68
CA ASP A 3 1.09 -6.82 47.97
C ASP A 3 1.88 -6.40 46.73
N SER A 4 1.53 -6.94 45.55
CA SER A 4 2.18 -6.54 44.31
C SER A 4 1.69 -5.15 43.89
N PRO A 5 2.57 -4.17 43.65
CA PRO A 5 2.17 -2.84 43.16
C PRO A 5 1.41 -2.91 41.82
N ILE A 6 1.65 -3.96 41.02
CA ILE A 6 0.96 -4.22 39.76
C ILE A 6 -0.54 -4.49 40.00
N PHE A 7 -0.88 -5.15 41.11
CA PHE A 7 -2.27 -5.46 41.47
C PHE A 7 -3.06 -4.17 41.72
N TRP A 8 -2.50 -3.22 42.47
CA TRP A 8 -3.17 -1.95 42.78
C TRP A 8 -3.31 -1.03 41.57
N VAL A 9 -2.32 -1.03 40.67
CA VAL A 9 -2.42 -0.32 39.38
C VAL A 9 -3.55 -0.90 38.53
N ALA A 10 -3.66 -2.23 38.44
CA ALA A 10 -4.74 -2.89 37.71
C ALA A 10 -6.12 -2.57 38.31
N VAL A 11 -6.24 -2.57 39.64
CA VAL A 11 -7.48 -2.21 40.36
C VAL A 11 -7.86 -0.75 40.11
N ALA A 12 -6.90 0.19 40.16
CA ALA A 12 -7.14 1.61 39.93
C ALA A 12 -7.60 1.88 38.49
N ILE A 13 -6.99 1.23 37.49
CA ILE A 13 -7.39 1.31 36.08
C ILE A 13 -8.81 0.76 35.90
N THR A 14 -9.10 -0.39 36.52
CA THR A 14 -10.41 -1.04 36.46
C THR A 14 -11.52 -0.16 37.06
N LEU A 15 -11.27 0.44 38.24
CA LEU A 15 -12.20 1.36 38.90
C LEU A 15 -12.39 2.66 38.12
N GLY A 16 -11.31 3.25 37.59
CA GLY A 16 -11.39 4.46 36.77
C GLY A 16 -12.19 4.26 35.48
N MET A 17 -12.02 3.12 34.80
CA MET A 17 -12.80 2.77 33.61
C MET A 17 -14.26 2.44 33.95
N GLY A 18 -14.53 1.79 35.08
CA GLY A 18 -15.88 1.50 35.57
C GLY A 18 -16.68 2.78 35.89
N ALA A 19 -16.08 3.73 36.60
CA ALA A 19 -16.72 4.99 36.95
C ALA A 19 -17.04 5.85 35.71
N ARG A 20 -16.08 5.94 34.76
CA ARG A 20 -16.30 6.63 33.49
C ARG A 20 -17.36 5.95 32.62
N GLY A 21 -17.44 4.62 32.70
CA GLY A 21 -18.42 3.81 31.97
C GLY A 21 -19.86 3.96 32.44
N PHE A 22 -20.04 4.17 33.75
CA PHE A 22 -21.36 4.39 34.35
C PHE A 22 -22.05 5.65 33.79
N TRP A 23 -21.29 6.67 33.38
CA TRP A 23 -21.84 7.96 32.96
C TRP A 23 -22.15 8.07 31.46
N HIS A 24 -21.58 7.22 30.60
CA HIS A 24 -21.65 7.38 29.12
C HIS A 24 -22.05 6.12 28.34
N GLY A 25 -22.74 5.17 29.00
CA GLY A 25 -23.19 3.93 28.39
C GLY A 25 -22.44 2.73 28.95
N PHE A 26 -23.00 2.20 30.03
CA PHE A 26 -22.47 1.08 30.80
C PHE A 26 -22.08 -0.12 29.92
N SER A 27 -22.87 -0.44 28.90
CA SER A 27 -22.60 -1.55 27.97
C SER A 27 -21.31 -1.36 27.16
N LYS A 28 -21.07 -0.14 26.65
CA LYS A 28 -19.85 0.18 25.87
C LYS A 28 -18.60 0.09 26.75
N ALA A 29 -18.69 0.55 27.99
CA ALA A 29 -17.58 0.50 28.92
C ALA A 29 -17.30 -0.92 29.43
N LEU A 30 -18.34 -1.69 29.74
CA LEU A 30 -18.20 -3.10 30.12
C LEU A 30 -17.55 -3.90 28.99
N ALA A 31 -17.97 -3.68 27.75
CA ALA A 31 -17.40 -4.38 26.61
C ALA A 31 -15.93 -3.98 26.34
N ARG A 32 -15.56 -2.70 26.53
CA ARG A 32 -14.15 -2.26 26.51
C ARG A 32 -13.31 -2.91 27.62
N LEU A 33 -13.88 -3.09 28.82
CA LEU A 33 -13.20 -3.76 29.92
C LEU A 33 -12.96 -5.24 29.60
N GLN A 34 -13.97 -5.94 29.08
CA GLN A 34 -13.85 -7.33 28.66
C GLN A 34 -12.82 -7.50 27.54
N LEU A 35 -12.78 -6.56 26.57
CA LEU A 35 -11.75 -6.55 25.54
C LEU A 35 -10.34 -6.31 26.08
N LEU A 36 -10.20 -5.46 27.10
CA LEU A 36 -8.90 -5.23 27.73
C LEU A 36 -8.39 -6.51 28.40
N VAL A 37 -9.26 -7.23 29.11
CA VAL A 37 -8.92 -8.53 29.72
C VAL A 37 -8.58 -9.56 28.63
N LEU A 38 -9.38 -9.63 27.56
CA LEU A 38 -9.14 -10.54 26.44
C LEU A 38 -7.80 -10.26 25.74
N ALA A 39 -7.49 -8.99 25.49
CA ALA A 39 -6.21 -8.57 24.90
C ALA A 39 -5.03 -8.93 25.80
N LEU A 40 -5.17 -8.80 27.13
CA LEU A 40 -4.14 -9.21 28.08
C LEU A 40 -3.90 -10.72 28.06
N VAL A 41 -4.96 -11.53 28.02
CA VAL A 41 -4.88 -12.99 27.94
C VAL A 41 -4.26 -13.43 26.61
N ALA A 42 -4.71 -12.86 25.49
CA ALA A 42 -4.16 -13.14 24.16
C ALA A 42 -2.68 -12.78 24.07
N THR A 43 -2.31 -11.62 24.61
CA THR A 43 -0.91 -11.20 24.71
C THR A 43 -0.10 -12.19 25.53
N GLY A 44 -0.57 -12.59 26.72
CA GLY A 44 0.13 -13.57 27.57
C GLY A 44 0.34 -14.92 26.88
N ALA A 45 -0.67 -15.41 26.15
CA ALA A 45 -0.59 -16.68 25.42
C ALA A 45 0.43 -16.63 24.26
N LEU A 46 0.52 -15.50 23.56
CA LEU A 46 1.39 -15.32 22.39
C LEU A 46 2.77 -14.75 22.73
N LEU A 47 2.96 -14.22 23.94
CA LEU A 47 4.24 -13.64 24.35
C LEU A 47 5.33 -14.71 24.46
N ALA A 48 5.00 -15.91 24.91
CA ALA A 48 5.96 -17.00 25.05
C ALA A 48 6.62 -17.41 23.71
N PRO A 49 5.88 -17.71 22.62
CA PRO A 49 6.50 -18.02 21.34
C PRO A 49 7.26 -16.83 20.75
N VAL A 50 6.72 -15.60 20.85
CA VAL A 50 7.38 -14.40 20.31
C VAL A 50 8.68 -14.10 21.04
N THR A 51 8.72 -14.21 22.37
CA THR A 51 9.95 -13.99 23.15
C THR A 51 11.00 -15.06 22.95
N ARG A 52 10.60 -16.33 22.73
CA ARG A 52 11.55 -17.40 22.36
C ARG A 52 12.24 -17.07 21.05
N TYR A 53 11.44 -16.68 20.05
CA TYR A 53 11.96 -16.40 18.73
C TYR A 53 12.84 -15.15 18.71
N THR A 54 12.35 -14.03 19.26
CA THR A 54 13.07 -12.75 19.22
C THR A 54 14.41 -12.77 19.97
N ARG A 55 14.53 -13.64 20.99
CA ARG A 55 15.79 -13.83 21.73
C ARG A 55 16.91 -14.45 20.89
N GLU A 56 16.59 -15.16 19.82
CA GLU A 56 17.60 -15.70 18.89
C GLU A 56 18.22 -14.59 18.03
N TRP A 57 17.51 -13.47 17.86
CA TRP A 57 17.91 -12.37 16.97
C TRP A 57 18.41 -11.14 17.73
N LEU A 58 17.87 -10.90 18.92
CA LEU A 58 18.25 -9.78 19.77
C LEU A 58 18.82 -10.31 21.09
N GLU A 59 20.07 -9.96 21.39
CA GLU A 59 20.73 -10.29 22.65
C GLU A 59 20.24 -9.42 23.83
N TRP A 60 19.00 -8.95 23.78
CA TRP A 60 18.45 -8.14 24.86
C TRP A 60 18.07 -9.01 26.07
N PRO A 61 18.09 -8.43 27.29
CA PRO A 61 17.57 -9.12 28.45
C PRO A 61 16.12 -9.59 28.25
N LEU A 62 15.73 -10.70 28.89
CA LEU A 62 14.41 -11.31 28.71
C LEU A 62 13.27 -10.33 29.06
N TYR A 63 13.45 -9.49 30.08
CA TYR A 63 12.45 -8.51 30.49
C TYR A 63 12.24 -7.41 29.43
N PHE A 64 13.26 -7.05 28.65
CA PHE A 64 13.12 -6.10 27.54
C PHE A 64 12.27 -6.68 26.42
N HIS A 65 12.48 -7.95 26.07
CA HIS A 65 11.65 -8.64 25.09
C HIS A 65 10.19 -8.69 25.52
N GLN A 66 9.93 -9.06 26.77
CA GLN A 66 8.58 -9.11 27.32
C GLN A 66 7.90 -7.74 27.33
N LEU A 67 8.65 -6.68 27.64
CA LEU A 67 8.11 -5.32 27.69
C LEU A 67 7.81 -4.78 26.29
N VAL A 68 8.76 -4.88 25.35
CA VAL A 68 8.61 -4.33 23.99
C VAL A 68 7.59 -5.14 23.19
N PHE A 69 7.79 -6.45 23.08
CA PHE A 69 6.90 -7.29 22.27
C PHE A 69 5.56 -7.54 22.95
N GLY A 70 5.52 -7.61 24.29
CA GLY A 70 4.26 -7.66 25.02
C GLY A 70 3.46 -6.37 24.89
N GLY A 71 4.12 -5.21 24.96
CA GLY A 71 3.48 -3.92 24.71
C GLY A 71 2.90 -3.81 23.30
N LEU A 72 3.67 -4.21 22.28
CA LEU A 72 3.23 -4.19 20.88
C LEU A 72 2.06 -5.15 20.60
N LEU A 73 2.14 -6.39 21.08
CA LEU A 73 1.05 -7.36 20.95
C LEU A 73 -0.22 -6.87 21.64
N PHE A 74 -0.09 -6.35 22.87
CA PHE A 74 -1.22 -5.81 23.60
C PHE A 74 -1.87 -4.64 22.87
N ALA A 75 -1.08 -3.69 22.38
CA ALA A 75 -1.57 -2.54 21.62
C ALA A 75 -2.31 -2.98 20.36
N LEU A 76 -1.79 -3.98 19.63
CA LEU A 76 -2.45 -4.54 18.46
C LEU A 76 -3.80 -5.17 18.83
N PHE A 77 -3.81 -6.13 19.76
CA PHE A 77 -5.04 -6.85 20.10
C PHE A 77 -6.11 -5.91 20.63
N TYR A 78 -5.71 -4.95 21.47
CA TYR A 78 -6.62 -3.96 22.00
C TYR A 78 -7.19 -3.05 20.91
N SER A 79 -6.34 -2.56 19.99
CA SER A 79 -6.74 -1.69 18.88
C SER A 79 -7.72 -2.39 17.93
N VAL A 80 -7.38 -3.60 17.46
CA VAL A 80 -8.23 -4.40 16.56
C VAL A 80 -9.58 -4.68 17.22
N SER A 81 -9.57 -5.06 18.49
CA SER A 81 -10.78 -5.34 19.25
C SER A 81 -11.67 -4.10 19.41
N CYS A 82 -11.06 -2.94 19.68
CA CYS A 82 -11.80 -1.67 19.79
C CYS A 82 -12.39 -1.22 18.46
N SER A 83 -11.69 -1.41 17.33
CA SER A 83 -12.22 -1.16 16.00
C SER A 83 -13.42 -2.06 15.68
N LEU A 84 -13.31 -3.36 15.97
CA LEU A 84 -14.41 -4.31 15.78
C LEU A 84 -15.62 -3.95 16.61
N LEU A 85 -15.39 -3.55 17.87
CA LEU A 85 -16.46 -3.14 18.77
C LEU A 85 -17.16 -1.87 18.27
N THR A 86 -16.40 -0.92 17.75
CA THR A 86 -16.97 0.28 17.12
C THR A 86 -17.82 -0.10 15.92
N LEU A 87 -17.39 -1.05 15.09
CA LEU A 87 -18.17 -1.53 13.95
C LEU A 87 -19.47 -2.23 14.38
N LEU A 88 -19.42 -3.04 15.43
CA LEU A 88 -20.59 -3.76 15.95
C LEU A 88 -21.62 -2.84 16.59
N PHE A 89 -21.19 -1.84 17.38
CA PHE A 89 -22.10 -0.96 18.13
C PHE A 89 -22.55 0.28 17.35
N ASP A 90 -21.92 0.61 16.22
CA ASP A 90 -22.22 1.81 15.44
C ASP A 90 -23.00 1.49 14.15
N ARG A 91 -23.67 0.32 14.12
CA ARG A 91 -24.76 0.01 13.18
C ARG A 91 -25.93 0.96 13.44
N LYS A 92 -25.83 2.21 12.99
CA LYS A 92 -27.02 3.04 12.80
C LYS A 92 -27.87 2.36 11.71
N PRO A 93 -29.16 2.08 11.96
CA PRO A 93 -30.03 1.62 10.90
C PRO A 93 -30.02 2.70 9.82
N VAL A 94 -29.68 2.30 8.60
CA VAL A 94 -29.81 3.14 7.40
C VAL A 94 -31.31 3.36 7.21
N LEU A 95 -31.85 4.35 7.91
CA LEU A 95 -33.24 4.78 7.80
C LEU A 95 -33.31 5.77 6.64
N ASN A 96 -33.97 5.29 5.59
CA ASN A 96 -34.54 5.96 4.41
C ASN A 96 -33.90 7.29 3.95
N PRO A 97 -33.44 7.37 2.68
CA PRO A 97 -33.03 8.64 2.10
C PRO A 97 -34.23 9.59 2.07
N CYS A 98 -34.18 10.67 2.87
CA CYS A 98 -35.08 11.80 2.68
C CYS A 98 -34.70 12.51 1.38
N PRO A 99 -35.70 12.92 0.58
CA PRO A 99 -35.46 13.64 -0.67
C PRO A 99 -34.86 15.03 -0.41
N GLU A 100 -34.09 15.46 -1.38
CA GLU A 100 -33.15 16.58 -1.41
C GLU A 100 -33.70 17.91 -0.89
N GLY A 101 -32.99 18.53 0.06
CA GLY A 101 -33.25 19.89 0.51
C GLY A 101 -32.36 20.29 1.68
N GLU A 102 -31.29 21.04 1.38
CA GLU A 102 -30.35 21.71 2.29
C GLU A 102 -29.51 20.81 3.23
N GLU A 103 -28.21 20.71 2.94
CA GLU A 103 -27.21 20.03 3.78
C GLU A 103 -27.09 20.73 5.14
N SER A 104 -27.64 20.10 6.19
CA SER A 104 -27.52 20.59 7.56
C SER A 104 -26.08 20.39 8.09
N PRO A 105 -25.61 21.25 9.01
CA PRO A 105 -24.29 21.12 9.63
C PRO A 105 -24.05 19.78 10.35
N GLU A 106 -25.09 19.01 10.67
CA GLU A 106 -24.96 17.65 11.20
C GLU A 106 -24.45 16.64 10.14
N GLN A 107 -24.79 16.81 8.86
CA GLN A 107 -24.27 15.94 7.79
C GLN A 107 -22.76 16.17 7.57
N LYS A 108 -22.25 17.39 7.75
CA LYS A 108 -20.81 17.67 7.75
C LYS A 108 -20.07 16.97 8.90
N ALA A 109 -20.68 16.92 10.09
CA ALA A 109 -20.11 16.18 11.23
C ALA A 109 -20.10 14.66 10.99
N GLN A 110 -21.10 14.12 10.28
CA GLN A 110 -21.15 12.71 9.87
C GLN A 110 -20.08 12.35 8.83
N ARG A 111 -19.76 13.25 7.87
CA ARG A 111 -18.67 13.03 6.91
C ARG A 111 -17.28 12.98 7.57
N LEU A 112 -17.06 13.81 8.60
CA LEU A 112 -15.83 13.76 9.41
C LEU A 112 -15.70 12.46 10.23
N SER A 113 -16.82 11.86 10.64
CA SER A 113 -16.85 10.54 11.31
C SER A 113 -16.53 9.37 10.38
N LEU A 114 -16.73 9.50 9.07
CA LEU A 114 -16.40 8.45 8.10
C LEU A 114 -14.88 8.37 7.88
N GLY A 115 -14.22 9.54 7.81
CA GLY A 115 -12.78 9.64 7.64
C GLY A 115 -11.98 9.00 8.78
N SER A 116 -12.44 9.11 10.03
CA SER A 116 -11.76 8.48 11.17
C SER A 116 -11.90 6.94 11.17
N ARG A 117 -12.99 6.40 10.62
CA ARG A 117 -13.21 4.95 10.48
C ARG A 117 -12.33 4.35 9.38
N ILE A 118 -12.24 5.03 8.23
CA ILE A 118 -11.35 4.63 7.13
C ILE A 118 -9.89 4.72 7.57
N MET A 119 -9.51 5.80 8.27
CA MET A 119 -8.15 5.95 8.79
C MET A 119 -7.80 4.86 9.81
N GLY A 120 -8.74 4.48 10.69
CA GLY A 120 -8.56 3.37 11.63
C GLY A 120 -8.41 2.01 10.95
N LEU A 121 -9.11 1.78 9.84
CA LEU A 121 -9.01 0.56 9.04
C LEU A 121 -7.67 0.52 8.28
N ILE A 122 -7.25 1.63 7.68
CA ILE A 122 -5.95 1.74 7.01
C ILE A 122 -4.81 1.54 8.00
N LEU A 123 -4.86 2.16 9.18
CA LEU A 123 -3.85 1.93 10.22
C LEU A 123 -3.85 0.47 10.69
N GLY A 124 -5.01 -0.15 10.82
CA GLY A 124 -5.15 -1.57 11.17
C GLY A 124 -4.56 -2.50 10.11
N LEU A 125 -4.80 -2.22 8.83
CA LEU A 125 -4.26 -2.98 7.70
C LEU A 125 -2.74 -2.80 7.56
N LEU A 126 -2.23 -1.58 7.70
CA LEU A 126 -0.79 -1.29 7.69
C LEU A 126 -0.07 -1.93 8.88
N ALA A 127 -0.66 -1.87 10.07
CA ALA A 127 -0.12 -2.56 11.25
C ALA A 127 -0.17 -4.09 11.08
N GLY A 128 -1.26 -4.63 10.53
CA GLY A 128 -1.39 -6.05 10.21
C GLY A 128 -0.35 -6.50 9.19
N ALA A 129 -0.18 -5.76 8.10
CA ALA A 129 0.81 -6.04 7.06
C ALA A 129 2.25 -5.93 7.57
N ALA A 130 2.57 -4.90 8.36
CA ALA A 130 3.87 -4.78 9.01
C ALA A 130 4.15 -5.96 9.94
N ILE A 131 3.12 -6.46 10.63
CA ILE A 131 3.25 -7.61 11.53
C ILE A 131 3.31 -8.92 10.77
N SER A 132 2.64 -9.07 9.64
CA SER A 132 2.81 -10.20 8.73
C SER A 132 4.21 -10.24 8.11
N VAL A 133 4.77 -9.09 7.75
CA VAL A 133 6.16 -8.97 7.26
C VAL A 133 7.14 -9.33 8.38
N VAL A 134 6.89 -8.84 9.60
CA VAL A 134 7.70 -9.20 10.77
C VAL A 134 7.53 -10.69 11.08
N ILE A 135 6.34 -11.29 11.05
CA ILE A 135 6.14 -12.73 11.27
C ILE A 135 6.80 -13.58 10.17
N ALA A 136 6.73 -13.16 8.90
CA ALA A 136 7.39 -13.85 7.79
C ALA A 136 8.92 -13.79 7.90
N PHE A 137 9.45 -12.64 8.31
CA PHE A 137 10.86 -12.44 8.64
C PHE A 137 11.27 -13.24 9.89
N LEU A 138 10.39 -13.29 10.90
CA LEU A 138 10.52 -14.06 12.14
C LEU A 138 10.06 -15.53 12.00
N ALA A 139 9.80 -16.05 10.79
CA ALA A 139 9.51 -17.47 10.59
C ALA A 139 10.74 -18.22 10.05
N GLY A 140 11.86 -17.54 9.84
CA GLY A 140 13.11 -18.19 9.41
C GLY A 140 13.04 -18.88 8.04
N VAL A 141 12.10 -18.51 7.18
CA VAL A 141 12.15 -18.91 5.77
C VAL A 141 13.25 -18.09 5.13
N ARG A 142 14.45 -18.67 4.98
CA ARG A 142 15.32 -18.27 3.88
C ARG A 142 14.55 -18.63 2.61
N PRO A 143 14.14 -17.69 1.75
CA PRO A 143 13.57 -18.04 0.48
C PRO A 143 14.63 -18.81 -0.29
N ASP A 144 14.42 -20.10 -0.47
CA ASP A 144 14.84 -20.70 -1.72
C ASP A 144 13.93 -20.06 -2.75
N PHE A 145 14.45 -19.08 -3.48
CA PHE A 145 13.64 -18.22 -4.37
C PHE A 145 12.91 -19.06 -5.42
N ASP A 146 13.44 -20.23 -5.77
CA ASP A 146 12.84 -21.19 -6.68
C ASP A 146 11.62 -21.92 -6.07
N VAL A 147 11.58 -22.10 -4.74
CA VAL A 147 10.44 -22.69 -4.03
C VAL A 147 9.35 -21.65 -3.80
N LEU A 148 9.73 -20.40 -3.50
CA LEU A 148 8.78 -19.29 -3.34
C LEU A 148 8.18 -18.84 -4.69
N GLU A 149 8.92 -18.98 -5.79
CA GLU A 149 8.38 -18.79 -7.14
C GLU A 149 7.41 -19.93 -7.52
N ASN A 150 7.73 -21.17 -7.20
CA ASN A 150 6.82 -22.30 -7.40
C ASN A 150 5.58 -22.26 -6.48
N ASP A 151 5.71 -21.84 -5.22
CA ASP A 151 4.58 -21.71 -4.29
C ASP A 151 3.76 -20.45 -4.56
N ALA A 152 4.37 -19.34 -5.02
CA ALA A 152 3.63 -18.18 -5.52
C ALA A 152 2.90 -18.49 -6.82
N ASN A 153 3.49 -19.28 -7.73
CA ASN A 153 2.84 -19.73 -8.96
C ASN A 153 1.71 -20.73 -8.65
N ARG A 154 1.88 -21.63 -7.66
CA ARG A 154 0.81 -22.51 -7.15
C ARG A 154 -0.29 -21.76 -6.40
N LEU A 155 0.06 -20.73 -5.63
CA LEU A 155 -0.91 -19.85 -4.98
C LEU A 155 -1.63 -18.97 -6.00
N LEU A 156 -0.99 -18.60 -7.11
CA LEU A 156 -1.62 -17.92 -8.25
C LEU A 156 -2.58 -18.87 -8.99
N GLU A 157 -2.15 -20.11 -9.26
CA GLU A 157 -2.98 -21.17 -9.87
C GLU A 157 -4.19 -21.53 -8.99
N ASN A 158 -4.01 -21.55 -7.66
CA ASN A 158 -5.09 -21.72 -6.68
C ASN A 158 -5.86 -20.42 -6.38
N SER A 159 -5.32 -19.24 -6.68
CA SER A 159 -6.02 -17.96 -6.48
C SER A 159 -7.12 -17.72 -7.51
N GLY A 160 -7.04 -18.39 -8.68
CA GLY A 160 -8.15 -18.47 -9.63
C GLY A 160 -9.39 -19.16 -9.05
N GLU A 161 -9.24 -19.99 -8.00
CA GLU A 161 -10.36 -20.53 -7.23
C GLU A 161 -10.80 -19.61 -6.07
N LEU A 162 -9.91 -18.76 -5.54
CA LEU A 162 -10.23 -17.77 -4.50
C LEU A 162 -10.92 -16.52 -5.06
N SER A 163 -10.74 -16.18 -6.34
CA SER A 163 -11.54 -15.14 -7.02
C SER A 163 -13.02 -15.54 -7.18
N ALA A 164 -13.37 -16.82 -6.98
CA ALA A 164 -14.76 -17.27 -6.90
C ALA A 164 -15.41 -16.97 -5.53
N TYR A 165 -14.63 -16.62 -4.50
CA TYR A 165 -15.15 -16.11 -3.23
C TYR A 165 -15.20 -14.58 -3.27
N GLY A 166 -16.37 -14.09 -3.66
CA GLY A 166 -16.69 -12.69 -3.96
C GLY A 166 -16.03 -11.66 -3.04
N TYR A 167 -15.00 -11.01 -3.58
CA TYR A 167 -14.73 -9.61 -3.25
C TYR A 167 -15.72 -8.78 -4.07
N GLU A 168 -16.71 -8.19 -3.39
CA GLU A 168 -17.63 -7.25 -4.04
C GLU A 168 -16.83 -6.09 -4.65
N GLN A 169 -17.16 -5.85 -5.92
CA GLN A 169 -16.49 -5.00 -6.90
C GLN A 169 -16.70 -3.49 -6.62
N ASP A 170 -17.42 -3.15 -5.54
CA ASP A 170 -17.98 -1.82 -5.28
C ASP A 170 -17.00 -0.82 -4.62
N ALA A 171 -15.79 -1.25 -4.24
CA ALA A 171 -14.81 -0.37 -3.58
C ALA A 171 -13.95 0.45 -4.57
N PHE A 172 -14.05 0.18 -5.88
CA PHE A 172 -13.30 0.88 -6.93
C PHE A 172 -14.18 1.29 -8.12
N ASP A 173 -15.46 1.60 -7.88
CA ASP A 173 -16.32 2.31 -8.84
C ASP A 173 -15.87 3.78 -8.95
N ALA A 174 -14.68 4.00 -9.52
CA ALA A 174 -14.42 5.21 -10.26
C ALA A 174 -15.11 5.06 -11.62
N PRO A 175 -15.94 6.02 -12.07
CA PRO A 175 -16.75 5.89 -13.28
C PRO A 175 -15.96 5.93 -14.61
N ASP A 176 -14.70 5.52 -14.60
CA ASP A 176 -13.91 5.21 -15.80
C ASP A 176 -12.89 4.11 -15.45
N GLU A 177 -13.12 2.91 -15.99
CA GLU A 177 -12.20 1.77 -15.98
C GLU A 177 -10.94 2.11 -16.79
N SER A 178 -10.07 2.94 -16.23
CA SER A 178 -8.78 3.21 -16.83
C SER A 178 -7.92 1.95 -16.72
N PRO A 179 -7.30 1.47 -17.81
CA PRO A 179 -6.38 0.31 -17.78
C PRO A 179 -5.18 0.51 -16.84
N VAL A 180 -4.89 1.77 -16.48
CA VAL A 180 -3.94 2.13 -15.42
C VAL A 180 -4.34 1.55 -14.07
N SER A 181 -5.64 1.38 -13.79
CA SER A 181 -6.15 0.75 -12.57
C SER A 181 -5.86 -0.76 -12.54
N ALA A 182 -5.89 -1.45 -13.68
CA ALA A 182 -5.50 -2.85 -13.78
C ALA A 182 -3.99 -3.04 -13.63
N LEU A 183 -3.18 -2.14 -14.20
CA LEU A 183 -1.73 -2.13 -13.96
C LEU A 183 -1.41 -1.85 -12.48
N ILE A 184 -2.10 -0.89 -11.85
CA ILE A 184 -1.99 -0.62 -10.42
C ILE A 184 -2.44 -1.83 -9.60
N ASN A 185 -3.52 -2.51 -9.97
CA ASN A 185 -3.97 -3.74 -9.31
C ASN A 185 -2.94 -4.87 -9.48
N ALA A 186 -2.35 -5.05 -10.67
CA ALA A 186 -1.28 -6.01 -10.89
C ALA A 186 -0.01 -5.68 -10.08
N LEU A 187 0.33 -4.40 -9.93
CA LEU A 187 1.39 -3.91 -9.06
C LEU A 187 1.06 -4.06 -7.57
N VAL A 188 -0.20 -3.97 -7.17
CA VAL A 188 -0.64 -4.22 -5.79
C VAL A 188 -0.62 -5.73 -5.48
N LEU A 189 -1.04 -6.55 -6.44
CA LEU A 189 -1.03 -8.02 -6.33
C LEU A 189 0.39 -8.59 -6.36
N SER A 190 1.31 -7.98 -7.11
CA SER A 190 2.73 -8.38 -7.12
C SER A 190 3.69 -7.20 -7.36
N PRO A 191 3.98 -6.40 -6.32
CA PRO A 191 4.81 -5.20 -6.44
C PRO A 191 6.22 -5.51 -6.97
N VAL A 192 6.76 -6.66 -6.56
CA VAL A 192 8.09 -7.12 -6.95
C VAL A 192 8.15 -7.48 -8.44
N LYS A 193 7.11 -8.15 -8.99
CA LYS A 193 7.07 -8.50 -10.42
C LYS A 193 6.90 -7.25 -11.30
N GLY A 194 6.01 -6.34 -10.91
CA GLY A 194 5.79 -5.08 -11.64
C GLY A 194 7.05 -4.20 -11.71
N VAL A 195 7.74 -4.01 -10.58
CA VAL A 195 8.99 -3.22 -10.55
C VAL A 195 10.09 -3.89 -11.37
N LYS A 196 10.24 -5.22 -11.31
CA LYS A 196 11.22 -5.94 -12.13
C LYS A 196 10.95 -5.81 -13.62
N LEU A 197 9.68 -5.90 -14.06
CA LEU A 197 9.30 -5.75 -15.46
C LEU A 197 9.53 -4.32 -15.96
N LEU A 198 9.19 -3.30 -15.16
CA LEU A 198 9.49 -1.90 -15.49
C LEU A 198 11.00 -1.64 -15.57
N GLN A 199 11.78 -2.22 -14.65
CA GLN A 199 13.23 -2.12 -14.68
C GLN A 199 13.83 -2.86 -15.89
N ALA A 200 13.29 -4.02 -16.25
CA ALA A 200 13.71 -4.78 -17.42
C ALA A 200 13.39 -4.03 -18.71
N THR A 201 12.22 -3.39 -18.79
CA THR A 201 11.77 -2.59 -19.94
C THR A 201 12.62 -1.33 -20.10
N SER A 202 12.88 -0.59 -19.01
CA SER A 202 13.68 0.65 -19.07
C SER A 202 15.16 0.43 -19.42
N ARG A 203 15.66 -0.81 -19.29
CA ARG A 203 17.02 -1.21 -19.68
C ARG A 203 17.12 -1.71 -21.13
N GLN A 204 16.00 -1.88 -21.84
CA GLN A 204 16.03 -2.35 -23.22
C GLN A 204 16.59 -1.26 -24.16
N PRO A 205 17.45 -1.61 -25.12
CA PRO A 205 17.95 -0.66 -26.11
C PRO A 205 16.82 -0.08 -26.97
N GLU A 206 15.73 -0.82 -27.21
CA GLU A 206 14.56 -0.37 -27.97
C GLU A 206 13.81 0.74 -27.23
N PHE A 207 13.75 0.66 -25.89
CA PHE A 207 13.15 1.73 -25.08
C PHE A 207 13.99 3.00 -25.16
N ALA A 208 15.32 2.89 -25.08
CA ALA A 208 16.21 4.02 -25.30
C ALA A 208 16.08 4.57 -26.73
N ALA A 209 15.99 3.70 -27.75
CA ALA A 209 15.81 4.09 -29.14
C ALA A 209 14.51 4.87 -29.36
N LEU A 210 13.40 4.45 -28.73
CA LEU A 210 12.13 5.19 -28.75
C LEU A 210 12.29 6.58 -28.12
N LEU A 211 12.96 6.66 -26.97
CA LEU A 211 13.18 7.91 -26.25
C LEU A 211 14.16 8.85 -26.97
N GLU A 212 15.10 8.34 -27.76
CA GLU A 212 16.10 9.13 -28.50
C GLU A 212 15.62 9.50 -29.92
N ASN A 213 14.63 8.80 -30.48
CA ASN A 213 14.13 9.03 -31.83
C ASN A 213 13.38 10.39 -31.92
N PRO A 214 13.82 11.34 -32.78
CA PRO A 214 13.18 12.65 -32.91
C PRO A 214 11.76 12.62 -33.47
N SER A 215 11.37 11.58 -34.20
CA SER A 215 10.00 11.35 -34.68
C SER A 215 9.10 10.97 -33.50
N ALA A 216 9.44 9.89 -32.79
CA ALA A 216 8.68 9.43 -31.63
C ALA A 216 8.58 10.50 -30.53
N GLN A 217 9.65 11.25 -30.25
CA GLN A 217 9.61 12.38 -29.32
C GLN A 217 8.59 13.46 -29.75
N ARG A 218 8.51 13.78 -31.05
CA ARG A 218 7.52 14.75 -31.56
C ARG A 218 6.11 14.24 -31.40
N LEU A 219 5.86 12.97 -31.71
CA LEU A 219 4.56 12.32 -31.56
C LEU A 219 4.11 12.26 -30.09
N MET A 220 5.03 11.90 -29.18
CA MET A 220 4.79 11.92 -27.75
C MET A 220 4.55 13.35 -27.24
N ALA A 221 5.31 14.34 -27.70
CA ALA A 221 5.12 15.73 -27.32
C ALA A 221 3.79 16.33 -27.83
N SER A 222 3.29 15.88 -28.99
CA SER A 222 2.00 16.31 -29.55
C SER A 222 0.80 15.49 -29.05
N ARG A 223 1.04 14.45 -28.24
CA ARG A 223 0.02 13.47 -27.80
C ARG A 223 -0.69 12.74 -28.95
N ASP A 224 0.00 12.53 -30.07
CA ASP A 224 -0.56 11.80 -31.20
C ASP A 224 -0.36 10.29 -31.02
N ILE A 225 -1.26 9.68 -30.23
CA ILE A 225 -1.20 8.25 -29.87
C ILE A 225 -1.32 7.37 -31.11
N VAL A 226 -2.17 7.75 -32.08
CA VAL A 226 -2.41 6.95 -33.29
C VAL A 226 -1.18 6.94 -34.18
N ALA A 227 -0.58 8.10 -34.42
CA ALA A 227 0.66 8.15 -35.19
C ALA A 227 1.83 7.47 -34.44
N LEU A 228 1.84 7.50 -33.10
CA LEU A 228 2.86 6.78 -32.30
C LEU A 228 2.72 5.26 -32.44
N THR A 229 1.49 4.73 -32.48
CA THR A 229 1.28 3.29 -32.71
C THR A 229 1.69 2.83 -34.10
N ASP A 230 1.78 3.75 -35.07
CA ASP A 230 2.26 3.47 -36.43
C ASP A 230 3.78 3.72 -36.59
N ASP A 231 4.48 4.14 -35.52
CA ASP A 231 5.92 4.43 -35.57
C ASP A 231 6.74 3.13 -35.43
N PRO A 232 7.71 2.86 -36.33
CA PRO A 232 8.47 1.61 -36.33
C PRO A 232 9.33 1.41 -35.08
N THR A 233 9.67 2.48 -34.33
CA THR A 233 10.39 2.33 -33.06
C THR A 233 9.48 1.90 -31.92
N PHE A 234 8.19 2.26 -31.98
CA PHE A 234 7.20 1.73 -31.04
C PHE A 234 6.94 0.24 -31.31
N ASP A 235 6.82 -0.17 -32.57
CA ASP A 235 6.69 -1.59 -32.96
C ASP A 235 7.86 -2.44 -32.43
N GLN A 236 9.08 -1.91 -32.51
CA GLN A 236 10.28 -2.58 -31.98
C GLN A 236 10.22 -2.74 -30.45
N LEU A 237 9.78 -1.71 -29.73
CA LEU A 237 9.62 -1.77 -28.28
C LEU A 237 8.58 -2.83 -27.88
N ILE A 238 7.44 -2.85 -28.56
CA ILE A 238 6.36 -3.80 -28.32
C ILE A 238 6.80 -5.24 -28.63
N ALA A 239 7.65 -5.43 -29.63
CA ALA A 239 8.18 -6.74 -29.99
C ALA A 239 9.14 -7.33 -28.92
N THR A 240 9.56 -6.56 -27.91
CA THR A 240 10.46 -7.04 -26.87
C THR A 240 9.76 -8.00 -25.88
N SER A 241 10.49 -9.01 -25.40
CA SER A 241 9.95 -9.99 -24.44
C SER A 241 9.32 -9.37 -23.19
N PRO A 242 9.94 -8.38 -22.50
CA PRO A 242 9.36 -7.83 -21.27
C PRO A 242 8.02 -7.13 -21.49
N VAL A 243 7.85 -6.46 -22.64
CA VAL A 243 6.60 -5.79 -22.99
C VAL A 243 5.53 -6.80 -23.35
N GLN A 244 5.89 -7.86 -24.09
CA GLN A 244 4.96 -8.96 -24.38
C GLN A 244 4.51 -9.70 -23.12
N ASP A 245 5.38 -9.84 -22.12
CA ASP A 245 5.03 -10.45 -20.83
C ASP A 245 4.04 -9.57 -20.06
N LEU A 246 4.23 -8.25 -20.05
CA LEU A 246 3.24 -7.30 -19.50
C LEU A 246 1.91 -7.38 -20.25
N TRP A 247 1.95 -7.49 -21.57
CA TRP A 247 0.75 -7.63 -22.40
C TRP A 247 0.01 -8.94 -22.19
N ARG A 248 0.72 -10.03 -21.92
CA ARG A 248 0.09 -11.31 -21.55
C ARG A 248 -0.68 -11.18 -20.25
N LEU A 249 -0.06 -10.59 -19.22
CA LEU A 249 -0.71 -10.35 -17.93
C LEU A 249 -1.93 -9.45 -18.07
N GLN A 250 -1.85 -8.39 -18.88
CA GLN A 250 -2.98 -7.48 -19.08
C GLN A 250 -4.13 -8.12 -19.89
N ARG A 251 -3.81 -8.95 -20.89
CA ARG A 251 -4.85 -9.71 -21.63
C ARG A 251 -5.59 -10.70 -20.76
N GLU A 252 -4.89 -11.37 -19.85
CA GLU A 252 -5.50 -12.26 -18.86
C GLU A 252 -6.47 -11.52 -17.94
N LEU A 253 -6.25 -10.22 -17.70
CA LEU A 253 -7.08 -9.40 -16.83
C LEU A 253 -8.25 -8.70 -17.54
N GLU A 254 -8.06 -8.17 -18.75
CA GLU A 254 -9.00 -7.19 -19.34
C GLU A 254 -9.67 -7.58 -20.66
N ALA A 255 -9.47 -8.80 -21.19
CA ALA A 255 -10.07 -9.24 -22.47
C ALA A 255 -9.90 -8.24 -23.65
N LEU A 256 -8.84 -7.44 -23.63
CA LEU A 256 -8.55 -6.41 -24.63
C LEU A 256 -8.01 -7.04 -25.93
N THR A 257 -8.37 -6.43 -27.06
CA THR A 257 -7.75 -6.75 -28.36
C THR A 257 -6.32 -6.21 -28.43
N ASP A 258 -5.46 -6.83 -29.24
CA ASP A 258 -4.05 -6.40 -29.38
C ASP A 258 -3.93 -4.91 -29.78
N ARG A 259 -4.81 -4.41 -30.65
CA ARG A 259 -4.86 -2.98 -31.02
C ARG A 259 -5.27 -2.04 -29.89
N GLN A 260 -6.14 -2.48 -28.97
CA GLN A 260 -6.50 -1.66 -27.81
C GLN A 260 -5.32 -1.60 -26.85
N LEU A 261 -4.64 -2.71 -26.65
CA LEU A 261 -3.46 -2.82 -25.80
C LEU A 261 -2.29 -1.99 -26.32
N GLU A 262 -2.06 -1.99 -27.64
CA GLU A 262 -1.11 -1.10 -28.34
C GLU A 262 -1.40 0.37 -28.05
N ARG A 263 -2.65 0.80 -28.29
CA ARG A 263 -3.07 2.20 -28.07
C ARG A 263 -2.96 2.62 -26.62
N GLU A 264 -3.32 1.75 -25.70
CA GLU A 264 -3.21 2.01 -24.26
C GLU A 264 -1.75 2.11 -23.83
N THR A 265 -0.90 1.20 -24.30
CA THR A 265 0.55 1.25 -24.03
C THR A 265 1.15 2.54 -24.58
N ALA A 266 0.80 2.92 -25.80
CA ALA A 266 1.21 4.18 -26.40
C ALA A 266 0.72 5.39 -25.59
N ALA A 267 -0.55 5.39 -25.15
CA ALA A 267 -1.11 6.44 -24.31
C ALA A 267 -0.36 6.59 -22.98
N GLN A 268 -0.02 5.47 -22.34
CA GLN A 268 0.75 5.45 -21.09
C GLN A 268 2.18 5.96 -21.29
N LEU A 269 2.84 5.60 -22.39
CA LEU A 269 4.17 6.12 -22.73
C LEU A 269 4.14 7.63 -22.98
N VAL A 270 3.11 8.13 -23.70
CA VAL A 270 2.89 9.57 -23.92
C VAL A 270 2.70 10.30 -22.60
N ASP A 271 1.87 9.77 -21.71
CA ASP A 271 1.64 10.38 -20.39
C ASP A 271 2.92 10.39 -19.54
N MET A 272 3.65 9.27 -19.49
CA MET A 272 4.93 9.15 -18.82
C MET A 272 5.95 10.15 -19.38
N TYR A 273 6.04 10.28 -20.72
CA TYR A 273 6.92 11.24 -21.37
C TYR A 273 6.62 12.67 -20.93
N HIS A 274 5.34 13.07 -20.90
CA HIS A 274 4.95 14.39 -20.42
C HIS A 274 5.24 14.61 -18.94
N ARG A 275 5.03 13.61 -18.09
CA ARG A 275 5.37 13.68 -16.66
C ARG A 275 6.85 13.89 -16.46
N VAL A 276 7.68 13.07 -17.11
CA VAL A 276 9.14 13.18 -17.06
C VAL A 276 9.60 14.53 -17.59
N ASN A 277 9.03 15.02 -18.70
CA ASN A 277 9.42 16.30 -19.28
C ASN A 277 9.01 17.47 -18.37
N ARG A 278 7.85 17.40 -17.71
CA ARG A 278 7.41 18.40 -16.71
C ARG A 278 8.33 18.43 -15.49
N VAL A 279 8.69 17.25 -14.98
CA VAL A 279 9.67 17.11 -13.88
C VAL A 279 11.02 17.67 -14.31
N ARG A 280 11.52 17.28 -15.48
CA ARG A 280 12.80 17.76 -16.02
C ARG A 280 12.84 19.28 -16.19
N GLN A 281 11.74 19.91 -16.60
CA GLN A 281 11.66 21.36 -16.78
C GLN A 281 11.47 22.13 -15.46
N HIS A 282 11.24 21.44 -14.34
CA HIS A 282 11.04 22.09 -13.06
C HIS A 282 12.34 22.77 -12.58
N PRO A 283 12.33 24.04 -12.15
CA PRO A 283 13.54 24.79 -11.79
C PRO A 283 14.41 24.08 -10.74
N ARG A 284 13.78 23.51 -9.70
CA ARG A 284 14.49 22.75 -8.66
C ARG A 284 15.14 21.46 -9.16
N VAL A 285 14.51 20.81 -10.13
CA VAL A 285 15.06 19.58 -10.74
C VAL A 285 16.26 19.95 -11.60
N MET A 286 16.18 21.04 -12.36
CA MET A 286 17.32 21.57 -13.12
C MET A 286 18.48 22.00 -12.22
N GLU A 287 18.20 22.65 -11.09
CA GLU A 287 19.20 23.03 -10.08
C GLU A 287 19.88 21.78 -9.50
N ALA A 288 19.09 20.80 -9.03
CA ALA A 288 19.62 19.56 -8.50
C ALA A 288 20.44 18.77 -9.54
N LEU A 289 19.97 18.68 -10.79
CA LEU A 289 20.68 17.97 -11.86
C LEU A 289 21.94 18.72 -12.35
N SER A 290 22.05 20.02 -12.09
CA SER A 290 23.27 20.78 -12.39
C SER A 290 24.40 20.49 -11.38
N ASP A 291 24.05 20.02 -10.18
CA ASP A 291 25.02 19.58 -9.17
C ASP A 291 25.71 18.28 -9.62
N THR A 292 27.04 18.33 -9.72
CA THR A 292 27.85 17.19 -10.17
C THR A 292 27.92 16.10 -9.11
N GLU A 293 27.93 16.46 -7.82
CA GLU A 293 27.91 15.50 -6.71
C GLU A 293 26.58 14.76 -6.70
N PHE A 294 25.47 15.48 -6.88
CA PHE A 294 24.15 14.86 -6.95
C PHE A 294 24.00 13.93 -8.16
N ARG A 295 24.57 14.27 -9.32
CA ARG A 295 24.59 13.36 -10.48
C ARG A 295 25.39 12.08 -10.22
N GLN A 296 26.57 12.19 -9.60
CA GLN A 296 27.36 11.03 -9.21
C GLN A 296 26.62 10.18 -8.16
N PHE A 297 25.91 10.83 -7.25
CA PHE A 297 25.07 10.18 -6.25
C PHE A 297 23.92 9.39 -6.90
N LEU A 298 23.18 9.98 -7.85
CA LEU A 298 22.13 9.28 -8.60
C LEU A 298 22.68 8.07 -9.39
N GLN A 299 23.91 8.16 -9.91
CA GLN A 299 24.56 7.07 -10.65
C GLN A 299 25.07 5.94 -9.75
N SER A 300 25.32 6.20 -8.47
CA SER A 300 25.87 5.22 -7.53
C SER A 300 24.94 4.03 -7.24
N ALA A 301 23.67 4.12 -7.64
CA ALA A 301 22.62 3.10 -7.47
C ALA A 301 22.38 2.64 -6.01
N ASP A 302 22.88 3.37 -5.01
CA ASP A 302 22.60 3.11 -3.61
C ASP A 302 21.19 3.63 -3.23
N LEU A 303 20.18 2.79 -3.45
CA LEU A 303 18.78 3.04 -3.08
C LEU A 303 18.59 3.43 -1.61
N ALA A 304 19.41 2.89 -0.69
CA ALA A 304 19.28 3.20 0.73
C ALA A 304 19.71 4.65 1.00
N SER A 305 20.74 5.12 0.32
CA SER A 305 21.16 6.51 0.39
C SER A 305 20.16 7.46 -0.28
N LEU A 306 19.57 7.07 -1.42
CA LEU A 306 18.59 7.88 -2.15
C LEU A 306 17.37 8.22 -1.29
N THR A 307 16.88 7.29 -0.47
CA THR A 307 15.71 7.54 0.39
C THR A 307 15.97 8.49 1.56
N ARG A 308 17.23 8.80 1.86
CA ARG A 308 17.63 9.65 3.00
C ARG A 308 18.14 11.03 2.58
N ASP A 309 18.47 11.22 1.30
CA ASP A 309 18.93 12.49 0.79
C ASP A 309 17.76 13.49 0.68
N ALA A 310 17.90 14.64 1.33
CA ALA A 310 16.85 15.66 1.37
C ALA A 310 16.48 16.16 -0.04
N ARG A 311 17.42 16.21 -0.99
CA ARG A 311 17.18 16.63 -2.37
C ARG A 311 16.30 15.61 -3.09
N VAL A 312 16.48 14.31 -2.82
CA VAL A 312 15.62 13.27 -3.40
C VAL A 312 14.20 13.35 -2.84
N LEU A 313 14.04 13.64 -1.55
CA LEU A 313 12.72 13.86 -0.95
C LEU A 313 12.03 15.10 -1.55
N GLU A 314 12.76 16.21 -1.73
CA GLU A 314 12.24 17.40 -2.40
C GLU A 314 11.86 17.15 -3.87
N LEU A 315 12.64 16.34 -4.59
CA LEU A 315 12.28 15.90 -5.95
C LEU A 315 11.04 15.01 -5.92
N GLY A 316 10.89 14.17 -4.91
CA GLY A 316 9.70 13.37 -4.66
C GLY A 316 8.44 14.24 -4.55
N ASP A 317 8.50 15.34 -3.80
CA ASP A 317 7.38 16.29 -3.67
C ASP A 317 7.04 16.95 -5.00
N VAL A 318 8.04 17.27 -5.84
CA VAL A 318 7.81 17.81 -7.20
C VAL A 318 7.16 16.78 -8.11
N ILE A 319 7.61 15.52 -8.06
CA ILE A 319 7.06 14.41 -8.86
C ILE A 319 5.61 14.11 -8.45
N ILE A 320 5.33 14.07 -7.14
CA ILE A 320 3.98 13.83 -6.61
C ILE A 320 3.07 15.04 -6.89
N GLY A 321 3.57 16.26 -6.67
CA GLY A 321 2.85 17.51 -6.90
C GLY A 321 2.52 17.76 -8.37
N ALA A 322 3.33 17.27 -9.31
CA ALA A 322 3.05 17.34 -10.74
C ALA A 322 1.77 16.59 -11.16
N ARG A 323 1.23 15.69 -10.31
CA ARG A 323 0.00 14.94 -10.57
C ARG A 323 -1.28 15.74 -10.30
N SER A 324 -1.25 16.79 -9.46
CA SER A 324 -2.47 17.45 -8.98
C SER A 324 -2.93 18.67 -9.80
N THR A 325 -2.20 19.07 -10.84
CA THR A 325 -2.46 20.32 -11.59
C THR A 325 -3.15 20.11 -12.95
N ASN A 326 -3.73 18.94 -13.21
CA ASN A 326 -4.59 18.68 -14.37
C ASN A 326 -6.01 18.40 -13.87
#